data_AF-A0A2V9M2V7-F1
#
_entry.id   AF-A0A2V9M2V7-F1
#
_cell.length_a   1.000
_cell.length_b   1.000
_cell.length_c   1.000
_cell.angle_alpha   90.00
_cell.angle_beta   90.00
_cell.angle_gamma   90.00
#
_symmetry.space_group_name_H-M   'P 1'
#
loop_
_entity.id
_entity.type
_entity.pdbx_description
1 polymer ?
#
loop_
_entity_poly.entity_id
_entity_poly.type
_entity_poly.pdbx_seq_one_letter_code
_entity_poly.pdbx_strand_id
1 'polypeptide(L)' 'MKNKRARLLFAVGGLLVLAAIWPTLELVNRIRPFVLGFPFFVFYMVALNFLVFLFLLIAFRTLD' A
#
# COMPACT_ATOMS: atom_id res chain seq x y z
N MET A 1 1.75 7.13 25.09
CA MET A 1 1.30 7.43 23.70
C MET A 1 2.18 6.81 22.60
N LYS A 2 3.51 6.75 22.78
CA LYS A 2 4.48 6.19 21.80
C LYS A 2 4.10 4.77 21.30
N ASN A 3 3.67 3.88 22.21
CA ASN A 3 3.27 2.51 21.86
C ASN A 3 2.00 2.42 21.00
N LYS A 4 1.04 3.36 21.11
CA LYS A 4 -0.16 3.35 20.25
C LYS A 4 0.21 3.73 18.81
N ARG A 5 1.08 4.72 18.63
CA ARG A 5 1.57 5.14 17.30
C ARG A 5 2.39 4.05 16.63
N ALA A 6 3.29 3.41 17.36
CA ALA A 6 4.08 2.29 16.85
C ALA A 6 3.20 1.09 16.42
N ARG A 7 2.18 0.72 17.21
CA ARG A 7 1.21 -0.32 16.84
C ARG A 7 0.42 0.04 15.59
N LEU A 8 0.06 1.31 15.43
CA LEU A 8 -0.70 1.79 14.27
C LEU A 8 0.16 1.77 13.01
N LEU A 9 1.43 2.20 13.10
CA LEU A 9 2.39 2.08 12.01
C LEU A 9 2.63 0.63 11.62
N PHE A 10 2.74 -0.27 12.60
CA PHE A 10 2.91 -1.70 12.33
C PHE A 10 1.67 -2.31 11.63
N ALA A 11 0.47 -1.95 12.08
CA ALA A 11 -0.77 -2.42 11.46
C ALA A 11 -0.91 -1.90 10.01
N VAL A 12 -0.65 -0.61 9.78
CA VAL A 12 -0.72 0.00 8.44
C VAL A 12 0.35 -0.58 7.52
N GLY A 13 1.59 -0.72 8.00
CA GLY A 13 2.67 -1.37 7.25
C GLY A 13 2.33 -2.82 6.89
N GLY A 14 1.76 -3.57 7.84
CA GLY A 14 1.27 -4.93 7.60
C GLY A 14 0.19 -5.00 6.52
N LEU A 15 -0.77 -4.07 6.53
CA LEU A 15 -1.78 -3.97 5.47
C LEU A 15 -1.18 -3.66 4.10
N LEU A 16 -0.20 -2.76 4.03
CA LEU A 16 0.50 -2.46 2.78
C LEU A 16 1.28 -3.66 2.25
N VAL A 17 1.91 -4.41 3.14
CA VAL A 17 2.62 -5.65 2.79
C VAL A 17 1.64 -6.70 2.26
N LEU A 18 0.50 -6.91 2.93
CA LEU A 18 -0.55 -7.83 2.46
C LEU A 18 -1.14 -7.39 1.11
N ALA A 19 -1.26 -6.08 0.89
CA ALA A 19 -1.70 -5.52 -0.38
C ALA A 19 -0.66 -5.72 -1.50
N ALA A 20 0.62 -5.80 -1.17
CA ALA A 20 1.73 -5.94 -2.11
C ALA A 20 2.11 -7.39 -2.42
N ILE A 21 1.67 -8.37 -1.62
CA ILE A 21 2.03 -9.79 -1.78
C ILE A 21 0.86 -10.56 -2.42
N TRP A 22 1.18 -11.76 -2.92
CA TRP A 22 0.21 -12.80 -3.26
C TRP A 22 -0.68 -13.15 -2.04
N PRO A 23 -2.02 -13.22 -2.18
CA PRO A 23 -2.79 -13.34 -3.41
C PRO A 23 -3.35 -12.02 -3.96
N THR A 24 -3.16 -10.89 -3.28
CA THR A 24 -3.80 -9.61 -3.65
C THR A 24 -3.45 -9.20 -5.09
N LEU A 25 -2.19 -9.40 -5.49
CA LEU A 25 -1.75 -9.10 -6.86
C LEU A 25 -2.46 -9.95 -7.92
N GLU A 26 -2.74 -11.21 -7.65
CA GLU A 26 -3.49 -12.07 -8.57
C GLU A 26 -4.95 -11.66 -8.67
N LEU A 27 -5.57 -11.29 -7.54
CA LEU A 27 -6.94 -10.80 -7.52
C LEU A 27 -7.04 -9.52 -8.35
N VAL A 28 -6.10 -8.59 -8.18
CA VAL A 28 -6.02 -7.34 -8.95
C VAL A 28 -5.77 -7.60 -10.44
N ASN A 29 -4.91 -8.56 -10.79
CA ASN A 29 -4.68 -8.94 -12.19
C ASN A 29 -5.91 -9.54 -12.90
N ARG A 30 -6.85 -10.11 -12.13
CA ARG A 30 -8.12 -10.61 -12.67
C ARG A 30 -9.16 -9.51 -12.92
N ILE A 31 -8.93 -8.29 -12.41
CA ILE A 31 -9.78 -7.13 -12.64
C ILE A 31 -9.53 -6.65 -14.08
N ARG A 32 -10.51 -6.89 -14.96
CA ARG A 32 -10.43 -6.59 -16.41
C ARG A 32 -10.81 -5.17 -16.90
N PRO A 33 -11.27 -4.19 -16.11
CA PRO A 33 -11.44 -2.85 -16.63
C PRO A 33 -10.06 -2.29 -17.01
N PHE A 34 -9.95 -1.86 -18.26
CA PHE A 34 -8.86 -0.99 -18.67
C PHE A 34 -9.19 0.41 -18.19
N VAL A 35 -8.28 1.01 -17.42
CA VAL A 35 -8.40 2.40 -16.97
C VAL A 35 -7.50 3.24 -17.88
N LEU A 36 -8.07 4.24 -18.56
CA LEU A 36 -7.32 5.12 -19.46
C LEU A 36 -6.48 4.36 -20.53
N GLY A 37 -6.95 3.20 -20.99
CA GLY A 37 -6.25 2.37 -21.99
C GLY A 37 -5.17 1.43 -21.43
N PHE A 38 -4.92 1.43 -20.12
CA PHE A 38 -3.96 0.53 -19.48
C PHE A 38 -4.64 -0.50 -18.55
N PRO A 39 -4.02 -1.66 -18.30
CA PRO A 39 -4.52 -2.63 -17.33
C PRO A 39 -4.63 -2.00 -15.93
N PHE A 40 -5.72 -2.28 -15.21
CA PHE A 40 -5.95 -1.78 -13.85
C PHE A 40 -4.78 -2.06 -12.89
N PHE A 41 -4.10 -3.19 -13.06
CA PHE A 41 -2.91 -3.56 -12.31
C PHE A 41 -1.80 -2.48 -12.30
N VAL A 42 -1.62 -1.76 -13.41
CA VAL A 42 -0.63 -0.68 -13.51
C VAL A 42 -0.96 0.44 -12.52
N PHE A 43 -2.23 0.86 -12.48
CA PHE A 43 -2.68 1.89 -11.53
C PHE A 43 -2.61 1.42 -10.10
N TYR A 44 -2.95 0.15 -9.85
CA TYR A 44 -2.81 -0.45 -8.53
C TYR A 44 -1.37 -0.39 -8.03
N MET A 45 -0.39 -0.73 -8.89
CA MET A 45 1.02 -0.66 -8.54
C MET A 45 1.50 0.78 -8.29
N VAL A 46 1.06 1.74 -9.10
CA VAL A 46 1.37 3.16 -8.88
C VAL A 46 0.80 3.66 -7.56
N ALA A 47 -0.47 3.34 -7.27
CA ALA A 47 -1.11 3.69 -6.00
C ALA A 47 -0.38 3.06 -4.80
N LEU A 48 0.03 1.80 -4.91
CA LEU A 48 0.74 1.09 -3.86
C LEU A 48 2.10 1.74 -3.57
N ASN A 49 2.86 2.10 -4.61
CA ASN A 49 4.12 2.84 -4.46
C ASN A 49 3.90 4.19 -3.76
N PHE A 50 2.86 4.93 -4.16
CA PHE A 50 2.53 6.21 -3.55
C PHE A 50 2.13 6.06 -2.07
N LEU A 51 1.34 5.03 -1.74
CA LEU A 51 0.96 4.74 -0.35
C LEU A 51 2.16 4.35 0.51
N VAL A 52 3.12 3.58 -0.02
CA VAL A 52 4.37 3.25 0.67
C VAL A 52 5.18 4.51 0.94
N PHE A 53 5.30 5.41 -0.05
CA PHE A 53 5.97 6.69 0.15
C PHE A 53 5.32 7.51 1.27
N LEU A 54 3.99 7.66 1.25
CA LEU A 54 3.26 8.38 2.30
C LEU A 54 3.43 7.73 3.67
N PHE A 55 3.38 6.39 3.74
CA PHE A 55 3.60 5.66 4.97
C PHE A 55 4.99 5.92 5.55
N LEU A 56 6.03 5.88 4.71
CA LEU A 56 7.40 6.17 5.14
C LEU A 56 7.57 7.63 5.58
N LEU A 57 6.94 8.58 4.88
CA LEU A 57 6.95 10.00 5.27
C LEU A 57 6.29 10.22 6.65
N ILE A 58 5.15 9.56 6.88
CA ILE A 58 4.45 9.62 8.17
C ILE A 58 5.27 8.94 9.26
N ALA A 59 5.87 7.77 8.97
CA ALA A 59 6.72 7.05 9.90
C ALA A 59 7.93 7.90 10.32
N PHE A 60 8.62 8.51 9.35
CA PHE A 60 9.74 9.43 9.59
C PHE A 60 9.33 10.56 10.53
N ARG A 61 8.27 11.30 10.20
CA ARG A 61 7.78 12.42 11.01
C ARG A 61 7.27 12.02 12.40
N THR A 62 6.93 10.75 12.62
CA THR A 62 6.36 10.26 13.88
C THR A 62 7.41 9.66 14.80
N LEU A 63 8.52 9.19 14.25
CA LEU A 63 9.59 8.48 14.96
C LEU A 63 10.76 9.41 15.31
N ASP A 64 11.01 10.44 14.49
CA ASP A 64 11.86 11.58 14.83
C ASP A 64 11.18 12.52 15.86
#